data_AF-A0A3S1GHT1-F1
#
_entry.id   AF-A0A3S1GHT1-F1
#
_cell.length_a   1.000
_cell.length_b   1.000
_cell.length_c   1.000
_cell.angle_alpha   90.00
_cell.angle_beta   90.00
_cell.angle_gamma   90.00
#
_symmetry.space_group_name_H-M   'P 1'
#
loop_
_entity.id
_entity.type
_entity.pdbx_description
1 polymer ?
#
loop_
_entity_poly.entity_id
_entity_poly.type
_entity_poly.pdbx_seq_one_letter_code
_entity_poly.pdbx_strand_id
1 'polypeptide(L)'
;VALFAIMASGVDRLDVMAALLFVGYGFLGLVIPTTSVLAMEEHGEIAGTASALMGTLHFAIGALAMGVAGIFFDGTPLPMVAGITLCAVISFTLAKLTLGRARETVEAPAE
;
A
#
# COMPACT_ATOMS: atom_id res chain seq x y z
N VAL A 1 -6.81 -2.87 8.98
CA VAL A 1 -7.34 -2.46 10.31
C VAL A 1 -8.41 -3.41 10.83
N ALA A 2 -9.56 -3.59 10.15
CA ALA A 2 -10.62 -4.51 10.61
C ALA A 2 -10.12 -5.95 10.85
N LEU A 3 -9.34 -6.49 9.91
CA LEU A 3 -8.73 -7.82 10.04
C LEU A 3 -7.77 -7.92 11.25
N PHE A 4 -7.00 -6.87 11.53
CA PHE A 4 -6.13 -6.81 12.71
C PHE A 4 -6.92 -6.80 14.03
N ALA A 5 -8.01 -6.03 14.10
CA ALA A 5 -8.87 -6.01 15.27
C ALA A 5 -9.53 -7.37 15.55
N ILE A 6 -9.94 -8.09 14.49
CA ILE A 6 -10.52 -9.44 14.60
C ILE A 6 -9.46 -10.45 15.06
N MET A 7 -8.26 -10.42 14.49
CA MET A 7 -7.18 -11.32 14.90
C MET A 7 -6.71 -11.04 16.33
N ALA A 8 -6.62 -9.76 16.74
CA ALA A 8 -6.29 -9.38 18.11
C ALA A 8 -7.36 -9.81 19.15
N SER A 9 -8.59 -10.07 18.71
CA SER A 9 -9.65 -10.64 19.56
C SER A 9 -9.56 -12.16 19.76
N GLY A 10 -8.54 -12.82 19.18
CA GLY A 10 -8.28 -14.26 19.34
C GLY A 10 -9.01 -15.15 18.32
N VAL A 11 -9.56 -14.57 17.24
CA VAL A 11 -10.25 -15.31 16.18
C VAL A 11 -9.28 -15.62 15.03
N ASP A 12 -8.51 -16.70 15.18
CA ASP A 12 -7.59 -17.22 14.15
C ASP A 12 -8.29 -18.13 13.14
N ARG A 13 -9.40 -17.66 12.55
CA ARG A 13 -10.10 -18.40 11.49
C ARG A 13 -9.53 -18.06 10.12
N LEU A 14 -8.88 -19.04 9.49
CA LEU A 14 -8.32 -18.93 8.14
C LEU A 14 -9.33 -18.41 7.12
N ASP A 15 -10.58 -18.85 7.20
CA ASP A 15 -11.66 -18.46 6.28
C ASP A 15 -11.92 -16.94 6.31
N VAL A 16 -11.95 -16.35 7.51
CA VAL A 16 -12.19 -14.92 7.72
C VAL A 16 -11.00 -14.11 7.24
N MET A 17 -9.78 -14.59 7.55
CA MET A 17 -8.55 -13.96 7.09
C MET A 17 -8.47 -13.95 5.56
N ALA A 18 -8.70 -15.10 4.93
CA ALA A 18 -8.66 -15.24 3.47
C ALA A 18 -9.70 -14.37 2.77
N ALA A 19 -10.96 -14.36 3.24
CA ALA A 19 -12.02 -13.57 2.63
C ALA A 19 -11.73 -12.06 2.67
N LEU A 20 -11.31 -11.54 3.83
CA LEU A 20 -11.02 -10.11 4.00
C LEU A 20 -9.75 -9.68 3.28
N LEU A 21 -8.69 -10.51 3.30
CA LEU A 21 -7.50 -10.25 2.50
C LEU A 21 -7.82 -10.28 1.01
N PHE A 22 -8.60 -11.25 0.54
CA PHE A 22 -9.01 -11.35 -0.86
C PHE A 22 -9.71 -10.07 -1.33
N VAL A 23 -10.69 -9.59 -0.56
CA VAL A 23 -11.40 -8.34 -0.87
C VAL A 23 -10.43 -7.16 -0.89
N GLY A 24 -9.57 -7.03 0.13
CA GLY A 24 -8.59 -5.94 0.21
C GLY A 24 -7.57 -5.93 -0.93
N TYR A 25 -6.95 -7.08 -1.21
CA TYR A 25 -6.00 -7.25 -2.32
C TYR A 25 -6.69 -7.12 -3.68
N GLY A 26 -7.96 -7.48 -3.81
CA GLY A 26 -8.77 -7.25 -5.01
C GLY A 26 -8.85 -5.76 -5.36
N PHE A 27 -9.11 -4.90 -4.36
CA PHE A 27 -9.08 -3.45 -4.56
C PHE A 27 -7.65 -2.93 -4.85
N LEU A 28 -6.64 -3.47 -4.16
CA LEU A 28 -5.25 -3.09 -4.41
C LEU A 28 -4.83 -3.37 -5.86
N GLY A 29 -5.32 -4.45 -6.45
CA GLY A 29 -5.10 -4.80 -7.86
C GLY A 29 -5.64 -3.78 -8.86
N LEU A 30 -6.61 -2.95 -8.47
CA LEU A 30 -7.11 -1.84 -9.30
C LEU A 30 -6.30 -0.55 -9.06
N VAL A 31 -5.87 -0.31 -7.82
CA VAL A 31 -5.12 0.91 -7.44
C VAL A 31 -3.71 0.91 -8.03
N ILE A 32 -3.00 -0.22 -8.03
CA ILE A 32 -1.63 -0.29 -8.56
C ILE A 32 -1.56 0.13 -10.04
N PRO A 33 -2.31 -0.47 -10.98
CA PRO A 33 -2.20 -0.12 -12.40
C PRO A 33 -2.70 1.30 -12.70
N THR A 34 -3.75 1.77 -12.03
CA THR A 34 -4.28 3.13 -12.25
C THR A 34 -3.26 4.20 -11.85
N THR A 35 -2.62 4.04 -10.69
CA THR A 35 -1.56 4.95 -10.24
C THR A 35 -0.30 4.87 -11.10
N SER A 36 0.12 3.67 -11.51
CA SER A 36 1.26 3.49 -12.42
C SER A 36 1.04 4.18 -13.76
N VAL A 37 -0.14 4.06 -14.36
CA VAL A 37 -0.45 4.69 -15.67
C VAL A 37 -0.48 6.22 -15.54
N LEU A 38 -1.18 6.76 -14.54
CA LEU A 38 -1.22 8.21 -14.27
C LEU A 38 0.20 8.80 -14.09
N ALA A 39 1.08 8.11 -13.38
CA ALA A 39 2.46 8.56 -13.17
C ALA A 39 3.34 8.48 -14.44
N MET A 40 2.98 7.62 -15.40
CA MET A 40 3.70 7.44 -16.66
C MET A 40 3.21 8.38 -17.76
N GLU A 41 1.90 8.69 -17.80
CA GLU A 41 1.28 9.56 -18.80
C GLU A 41 1.86 10.98 -18.80
N GLU A 42 2.30 11.48 -17.64
CA GLU A 42 2.91 12.79 -17.51
C GLU A 42 4.33 12.85 -18.13
N HIS A 43 4.98 11.71 -18.38
CA HIS A 43 6.40 11.61 -18.78
C HIS A 43 6.63 10.63 -19.95
N GLY A 44 5.92 10.83 -21.07
CA GLY A 44 5.92 9.91 -22.23
C GLY A 44 7.28 9.60 -22.87
N GLU A 45 8.26 10.52 -22.85
CA GLU A 45 9.61 10.29 -23.41
C GLU A 45 10.50 9.43 -22.48
N ILE A 46 10.20 9.40 -21.18
CA ILE A 46 11.02 8.79 -20.11
C ILE A 46 10.39 7.48 -19.58
N ALA A 47 9.21 7.09 -20.10
CA ALA A 47 8.39 6.01 -19.58
C ALA A 47 9.13 4.67 -19.41
N GLY A 48 10.07 4.35 -20.31
CA GLY A 48 10.90 3.14 -20.19
C GLY A 48 11.80 3.14 -18.96
N THR A 49 12.49 4.25 -18.68
CA THR A 49 13.39 4.37 -17.52
C THR A 49 12.63 4.56 -16.21
N ALA A 50 11.51 5.27 -16.24
CA ALA A 50 10.64 5.46 -15.08
C ALA A 50 9.97 4.13 -14.64
N SER A 51 9.57 3.27 -15.58
CA SER A 51 9.09 1.90 -15.26
C SER A 51 10.21 1.04 -14.65
N ALA A 52 11.43 1.12 -15.20
CA ALA A 52 12.58 0.42 -14.63
C ALA A 52 12.88 0.89 -13.19
N LEU A 53 12.85 2.20 -12.91
CA LEU A 53 13.04 2.77 -11.57
C LEU A 53 11.91 2.36 -10.61
N MET A 54 10.66 2.36 -11.07
CA MET A 54 9.52 1.87 -10.27
C MET A 54 9.73 0.42 -9.84
N GLY A 55 10.20 -0.43 -10.76
CA GLY A 55 10.54 -1.83 -10.47
C GLY A 55 11.68 -1.97 -9.46
N THR A 56 12.78 -1.21 -9.62
CA THR A 56 13.91 -1.27 -8.67
C THR A 56 13.52 -0.79 -7.28
N LEU A 57 12.71 0.27 -7.17
CA LEU A 57 12.17 0.76 -5.91
C LEU A 57 11.27 -0.28 -5.25
N HIS A 58 10.39 -0.94 -6.01
CA HIS A 58 9.53 -1.99 -5.47
C HIS A 58 10.38 -3.13 -4.89
N PHE A 59 11.39 -3.61 -5.62
CA PHE A 59 12.29 -4.66 -5.12
C PHE A 59 13.09 -4.22 -3.89
N ALA A 60 13.66 -3.01 -3.90
CA ALA A 60 14.44 -2.49 -2.78
C ALA A 60 13.60 -2.34 -1.51
N ILE A 61 12.40 -1.75 -1.63
CA ILE A 61 11.45 -1.60 -0.53
C ILE A 61 10.98 -2.97 -0.05
N GLY A 62 10.66 -3.89 -0.97
CA GLY A 62 10.26 -5.26 -0.64
C GLY A 62 11.33 -6.02 0.14
N ALA A 63 12.59 -5.92 -0.28
CA ALA A 63 13.73 -6.52 0.41
C ALA A 63 13.92 -5.93 1.81
N LEU A 64 13.86 -4.60 1.95
CA LEU A 64 13.96 -3.93 3.24
C LEU A 64 12.81 -4.33 4.17
N ALA A 65 11.58 -4.33 3.65
CA ALA A 65 10.38 -4.71 4.40
C ALA A 65 10.46 -6.17 4.87
N MET A 66 10.91 -7.09 4.01
CA MET A 66 11.13 -8.49 4.36
C MET A 66 12.22 -8.65 5.43
N GLY A 67 13.34 -7.93 5.31
CA GLY A 67 14.41 -7.96 6.30
C GLY A 67 13.95 -7.47 7.68
N VAL A 68 13.16 -6.39 7.73
CA VAL A 68 12.58 -5.88 8.98
C VAL A 68 11.52 -6.84 9.52
N ALA A 69 10.59 -7.29 8.67
CA ALA A 69 9.53 -8.20 9.09
C ALA A 69 10.09 -9.53 9.62
N GLY A 70 11.18 -10.03 9.02
CA GLY A 70 11.91 -11.24 9.43
C GLY A 70 12.28 -11.28 10.91
N ILE A 71 12.56 -10.12 11.53
CA ILE A 71 12.92 -10.01 12.94
C ILE A 71 11.71 -10.27 13.86
N PHE A 72 10.49 -10.02 13.37
CA PHE A 72 9.25 -10.12 14.13
C PHE A 72 8.44 -11.39 13.80
N PHE A 73 9.01 -12.35 13.06
CA PHE A 73 8.33 -13.61 12.72
C PHE A 73 8.42 -14.62 13.87
N ASP A 74 7.37 -14.70 14.68
CA ASP A 74 7.20 -15.70 15.75
C ASP A 74 6.37 -16.93 15.32
N GLY A 75 6.16 -17.14 14.01
CA GLY A 75 5.33 -18.23 13.47
C GLY A 75 3.81 -18.04 13.66
N THR A 76 3.39 -16.97 14.32
CA THR A 76 1.98 -16.59 14.44
C THR A 76 1.56 -15.67 13.28
N PRO A 77 0.28 -15.64 12.90
CA PRO A 77 -0.23 -14.77 11.83
C PRO A 77 -0.42 -13.30 12.27
N LEU A 78 -0.35 -13.01 13.58
CA LEU A 78 -0.44 -11.66 14.13
C LEU A 78 0.61 -10.66 13.58
N PRO A 79 1.93 -10.95 13.59
CA PRO A 79 2.95 -10.05 13.04
C PRO A 79 2.74 -9.77 11.55
N MET A 80 2.27 -10.75 10.76
CA MET A 80 1.93 -10.56 9.35
C MET A 80 0.80 -9.54 9.17
N VAL A 81 -0.30 -9.70 9.91
CA VAL A 81 -1.46 -8.80 9.82
C VAL A 81 -1.14 -7.40 10.36
N ALA A 82 -0.29 -7.31 11.39
CA ALA A 82 0.22 -6.06 11.91
C ALA A 82 1.00 -5.29 10.84
N GLY A 83 1.90 -5.97 10.12
CA GLY A 83 2.65 -5.39 9.00
C GLY A 83 1.74 -4.87 7.89
N ILE A 84 0.76 -5.67 7.46
CA ILE A 84 -0.24 -5.24 6.44
C ILE A 84 -1.02 -4.01 6.92
N THR A 85 -1.40 -3.98 8.21
CA THR A 85 -2.15 -2.86 8.78
C THR A 85 -1.30 -1.59 8.88
N LEU A 86 -0.03 -1.71 9.25
CA LEU A 86 0.92 -0.59 9.25
C LEU A 86 1.06 -0.01 7.84
N CYS A 87 1.30 -0.85 6.83
CA CYS A 87 1.37 -0.42 5.44
C CYS A 87 0.08 0.27 4.99
N ALA A 88 -1.09 -0.29 5.33
CA ALA A 88 -2.38 0.32 4.99
C ALA A 88 -2.57 1.70 5.63
N VAL A 89 -2.16 1.88 6.90
CA VAL A 89 -2.23 3.18 7.60
C VAL A 89 -1.28 4.20 6.98
N ILE A 90 -0.05 3.79 6.65
CA ILE A 90 0.93 4.64 5.98
C ILE A 90 0.36 5.10 4.62
N SER A 91 -0.09 4.15 3.79
CA SER A 91 -0.68 4.46 2.48
C SER A 91 -1.90 5.38 2.60
N PHE A 92 -2.78 5.14 3.57
CA PHE A 92 -3.95 5.99 3.78
C PHE A 92 -3.56 7.41 4.23
N THR A 93 -2.56 7.53 5.11
CA THR A 93 -2.06 8.82 5.58
C THR A 93 -1.41 9.61 4.44
N LEU A 94 -0.57 8.96 3.63
CA LEU A 94 0.01 9.56 2.43
C LEU A 94 -1.07 9.99 1.45
N ALA A 95 -2.06 9.14 1.18
CA ALA A 95 -3.18 9.47 0.30
C ALA A 95 -3.93 10.71 0.80
N LYS A 96 -4.23 10.81 2.10
CA LYS A 96 -4.89 11.99 2.68
C LYS A 96 -4.02 13.25 2.58
N LEU A 97 -2.72 13.15 2.81
CA LEU A 97 -1.79 14.28 2.72
C LEU A 97 -1.62 14.78 1.28
N THR A 98 -1.51 13.86 0.32
CA THR A 98 -1.38 14.20 -1.11
C THR A 98 -2.67 14.79 -1.66
N LEU A 99 -3.82 14.18 -1.35
CA LEU A 99 -5.13 14.66 -1.83
C LEU A 99 -5.54 15.99 -1.18
N GLY A 100 -5.10 16.24 0.06
CA GLY A 100 -5.27 17.53 0.73
C GLY A 100 -4.50 18.65 0.03
N ARG A 101 -3.26 18.38 -0.42
CA ARG A 101 -2.45 19.35 -1.18
C ARG A 101 -2.98 19.61 -2.59
N ALA A 102 -3.46 18.57 -3.29
CA ALA A 102 -4.03 18.74 -4.64
C ALA A 102 -5.27 19.65 -4.65
N ARG A 103 -6.00 19.70 -3.54
CA ARG A 103 -7.16 20.59 -3.38
C ARG A 103 -6.77 22.04 -3.13
N GLU A 104 -5.65 22.29 -2.45
CA GLU A 104 -5.12 23.64 -2.20
C GLU A 104 -4.65 24.31 -3.50
N THR A 105 -4.08 23.55 -4.45
CA THR A 105 -3.65 24.08 -5.75
C THR A 105 -4.82 24.51 -6.65
N VAL A 106 -6.01 23.89 -6.49
CA VAL A 106 -7.23 24.27 -7.22
C VAL A 106 -7.90 25.51 -6.60
N GLU A 107 -7.59 25.82 -5.35
CA GLU A 107 -8.12 26.97 -4.61
C GLU A 107 -7.16 28.17 -4.62
N ALA A 108 -6.03 28.09 -5.34
CA ALA A 108 -5.25 29.27 -5.70
C ALA A 108 -6.12 30.15 -6.61
N PRO A 109 -6.59 31.31 -6.12
CA PRO A 109 -7.59 32.12 -6.80
C PRO A 109 -7.03 32.60 -8.14
N ALA A 110 -7.88 32.55 -9.16
CA ALA A 110 -7.71 33.34 -10.35
C ALA A 110 -7.77 34.82 -9.94
N GLU A 111 -6.61 35.42 -9.68
CA GLU A 111 -6.40 36.87 -9.67
C GLU A 111 -5.79 37.34 -10.99
#